data_AF-A0AAU6XT24-F1
#
_entry.id   AF-A0AAU6XT24-F1
#
_cell.length_a   1.000
_cell.length_b   1.000
_cell.length_c   1.000
_cell.angle_alpha   90.00
_cell.angle_beta   90.00
_cell.angle_gamma   90.00
#
_symmetry.space_group_name_H-M   'P 1'
#
loop_
_entity.id
_entity.type
_entity.pdbx_description
1 polymer ?
#
loop_
_entity_poly.entity_id
_entity_poly.type
_entity_poly.pdbx_seq_one_letter_code
_entity_poly.pdbx_strand_id
1 'polypeptide(L)' 'METNNRTASAVGFYSADGFFQPLASLTTANLEFVSKSVYELEIMLDENVQLERYEKCAQIRDEIIKRALARKNR' A
#
# COMPACT_ATOMS: atom_id res chain seq x y z
N MET A 1 31.39 -7.83 -31.71
CA MET A 1 30.43 -6.87 -31.11
C MET A 1 29.76 -7.57 -29.95
N GLU A 2 30.34 -7.45 -28.77
CA GLU A 2 29.73 -7.96 -27.55
C GLU A 2 28.69 -6.93 -27.10
N THR A 3 27.41 -7.25 -27.29
CA THR A 3 26.30 -6.51 -26.69
C THR A 3 26.32 -6.81 -25.20
N ASN A 4 27.06 -6.00 -24.45
CA ASN A 4 27.05 -5.98 -23.01
C ASN A 4 25.65 -5.53 -22.56
N ASN A 5 24.76 -6.50 -22.32
CA ASN A 5 23.47 -6.30 -21.68
C ASN A 5 23.73 -5.79 -20.27
N ARG A 6 23.90 -4.48 -20.14
CA ARG A 6 23.84 -3.75 -18.88
C ARG A 6 22.48 -4.08 -18.27
N THR A 7 22.45 -5.02 -17.34
CA THR A 7 21.35 -5.21 -16.39
C THR A 7 20.98 -3.82 -15.87
N ALA A 8 19.83 -3.31 -16.31
CA ALA A 8 19.33 -2.02 -15.89
C ALA A 8 19.37 -2.00 -14.37
N SER A 9 20.18 -1.10 -13.80
CA SER A 9 20.35 -0.99 -12.35
C SER A 9 18.96 -0.80 -11.75
N ALA A 10 18.47 -1.81 -11.03
CA ALA A 10 17.12 -1.80 -10.51
C ALA A 10 17.04 -0.71 -9.44
N VAL A 11 16.24 0.33 -9.70
CA VAL A 11 16.06 1.43 -8.77
C VAL A 11 15.01 1.02 -7.74
N GLY A 12 15.26 1.24 -6.46
CA GLY A 12 14.42 0.78 -5.36
C GLY A 12 14.84 1.34 -4.01
N PHE A 13 14.15 0.88 -2.96
CA PHE A 13 14.41 1.24 -1.57
C PHE A 13 14.97 0.03 -0.82
N TYR A 14 15.89 0.28 0.10
CA TYR A 14 16.30 -0.70 1.11
C TYR A 14 15.60 -0.38 2.43
N SER A 15 14.90 -1.35 3.02
CA SER A 15 14.39 -1.25 4.39
C SER A 15 15.50 -1.51 5.41
N ALA A 16 15.23 -1.17 6.67
CA ALA A 16 16.21 -1.28 7.76
C ALA A 16 16.65 -2.74 8.06
N ASP A 17 15.86 -3.72 7.65
CA ASP A 17 16.16 -5.16 7.73
C ASP A 17 16.94 -5.70 6.51
N GLY A 18 17.29 -4.83 5.56
CA GLY A 18 18.05 -5.19 4.35
C GLY A 18 17.21 -5.71 3.19
N PHE A 19 15.88 -5.74 3.32
CA PHE A 19 15.00 -6.10 2.22
C PHE A 19 14.99 -5.01 1.13
N PHE A 20 15.10 -5.42 -0.14
CA PHE A 20 15.09 -4.52 -1.29
C PHE A 20 13.71 -4.49 -1.97
N GLN A 21 13.07 -3.33 -1.98
CA GLN A 21 11.79 -3.08 -2.64
C GLN A 21 12.01 -2.35 -3.98
N PRO A 22 11.78 -3.00 -5.14
CA PRO A 22 11.91 -2.35 -6.45
C PRO A 22 10.87 -1.25 -6.64
N LEU A 23 11.24 -0.10 -7.25
CA LEU A 23 10.29 0.98 -7.55
C LEU A 23 9.11 0.50 -8.40
N ALA A 24 9.35 -0.40 -9.36
CA ALA A 24 8.31 -0.95 -10.24
C ALA A 24 7.25 -1.78 -9.50
N SER A 25 7.53 -2.22 -8.28
CA SER A 25 6.58 -2.97 -7.44
C SER A 25 5.72 -2.07 -6.54
N LEU A 26 6.00 -0.75 -6.52
CA LEU A 26 5.15 0.19 -5.80
C LEU A 26 3.82 0.35 -6.52
N THR A 27 2.75 0.26 -5.74
CA THR A 27 1.38 0.41 -6.20
C THR A 27 0.75 1.66 -5.60
N THR A 28 -0.04 2.36 -6.41
CA THR A 28 -0.85 3.50 -5.98
C THR A 28 -2.21 3.09 -5.43
N ALA A 29 -2.51 1.78 -5.34
CA ALA A 29 -3.82 1.28 -4.91
C ALA A 29 -4.26 1.79 -3.52
N ASN A 30 -3.29 2.03 -2.63
CA ASN A 30 -3.56 2.52 -1.27
C ASN A 30 -3.40 4.04 -1.14
N LEU A 31 -2.97 4.76 -2.19
CA LEU A 31 -2.84 6.22 -2.15
C LEU A 31 -4.21 6.89 -1.95
N GLU A 32 -5.27 6.28 -2.47
CA GLU A 32 -6.65 6.73 -2.31
C GLU A 32 -7.02 6.92 -0.83
N PHE A 33 -6.47 6.10 0.07
CA PHE A 33 -6.83 6.14 1.48
C PHE A 33 -6.06 7.22 2.25
N VAL A 34 -4.91 7.67 1.76
CA VAL A 34 -4.01 8.60 2.46
C VAL A 34 -4.70 9.94 2.76
N SER A 35 -5.52 10.42 1.83
CA SER A 35 -6.26 11.69 1.97
C SER A 35 -7.55 11.56 2.79
N LYS A 36 -7.96 10.34 3.16
CA LYS A 36 -9.21 10.07 3.87
C LYS A 36 -9.01 10.05 5.37
N SER A 37 -9.99 10.54 6.12
CA SER A 37 -10.11 10.34 7.57
C SER A 37 -10.51 8.90 7.90
N VAL A 38 -10.37 8.49 9.17
CA VAL A 38 -10.81 7.15 9.60
C VAL A 38 -12.32 6.96 9.39
N TYR A 39 -13.11 8.00 9.69
CA TYR A 39 -14.55 7.97 9.48
C TYR A 39 -14.93 7.79 8.01
N GLU A 40 -14.26 8.49 7.09
CA GLU A 40 -14.48 8.29 5.66
C GLU A 40 -14.11 6.87 5.20
N LEU A 41 -13.04 6.28 5.77
CA LEU A 41 -12.67 4.90 5.46
C LEU A 41 -13.73 3.90 5.96
N GLU A 42 -14.37 4.14 7.10
CA GLU A 42 -15.47 3.31 7.61
C GLU A 42 -16.70 3.38 6.69
N ILE A 43 -17.04 4.57 6.19
CA ILE A 43 -18.11 4.74 5.19
C ILE A 43 -17.76 3.97 3.90
N MET A 44 -16.54 4.16 3.38
CA MET A 44 -16.09 3.46 2.18
C MET A 44 -16.10 1.94 2.37
N LEU A 45 -15.79 1.45 3.57
CA LEU A 45 -15.85 0.02 3.87
C LEU A 45 -17.28 -0.50 3.75
N ASP A 46 -18.25 0.18 4.35
CA ASP A 46 -19.66 -0.21 4.27
C ASP A 46 -20.16 -0.22 2.82
N GLU A 47 -19.87 0.83 2.05
CA GLU A 47 -20.20 0.90 0.63
C GLU A 47 -19.62 -0.28 -0.17
N ASN A 48 -18.36 -0.66 0.08
CA ASN A 48 -17.73 -1.77 -0.63
C ASN A 48 -18.24 -3.14 -0.16
N VAL A 49 -18.71 -3.27 1.09
CA VAL A 49 -19.39 -4.48 1.57
C VAL A 49 -20.72 -4.67 0.84
N GLN A 50 -21.53 -3.61 0.71
CA GLN A 50 -22.80 -3.66 -0.02
C GLN A 50 -22.60 -4.03 -1.51
N LEU A 51 -21.45 -3.66 -2.08
CA LEU A 51 -21.08 -3.98 -3.46
C LEU A 51 -20.31 -5.30 -3.61
N GLU A 52 -20.15 -6.07 -2.54
CA GLU A 52 -19.42 -7.35 -2.49
C GLU A 52 -17.96 -7.27 -2.99
N ARG A 53 -17.31 -6.11 -2.83
CA ARG A 53 -15.93 -5.85 -3.26
C ARG A 53 -14.92 -6.23 -2.19
N TYR A 54 -14.87 -7.52 -1.86
CA TYR A 54 -14.14 -8.02 -0.69
C TYR A 54 -12.63 -7.73 -0.68
N GLU A 55 -11.98 -7.71 -1.84
CA GLU A 55 -10.56 -7.33 -1.93
C GLU A 55 -10.34 -5.87 -1.49
N LYS A 56 -11.23 -4.95 -1.92
CA LYS A 56 -11.18 -3.55 -1.52
C LYS A 56 -11.51 -3.39 -0.04
N CYS A 57 -12.46 -4.17 0.48
CA CYS A 57 -12.76 -4.20 1.92
C CYS A 57 -11.53 -4.60 2.75
N ALA A 58 -10.77 -5.60 2.30
CA ALA A 58 -9.54 -6.01 2.99
C ALA A 58 -8.50 -4.88 3.02
N GLN A 59 -8.29 -4.20 1.88
CA GLN A 59 -7.38 -3.06 1.79
C GLN A 59 -7.78 -1.91 2.73
N ILE A 60 -9.06 -1.55 2.77
CA ILE A 60 -9.57 -0.49 3.65
C ILE A 60 -9.42 -0.87 5.13
N ARG A 61 -9.80 -2.10 5.49
CA ARG A 61 -9.68 -2.62 6.85
C ARG A 61 -8.23 -2.58 7.34
N ASP A 62 -7.28 -3.04 6.52
CA ASP A 62 -5.88 -3.09 6.89
C ASP A 62 -5.31 -1.67 7.11
N GLU A 63 -5.73 -0.70 6.31
CA GLU A 63 -5.37 0.72 6.51
C GLU A 63 -5.97 1.31 7.80
N ILE A 64 -7.22 0.99 8.15
CA ILE A 64 -7.84 1.40 9.42
C ILE A 64 -7.05 0.83 10.62
N ILE A 65 -6.73 -0.47 10.58
CA ILE A 65 -5.95 -1.14 11.64
C ILE A 65 -4.57 -0.50 11.79
N LYS A 66 -3.87 -0.28 10.66
CA LYS A 66 -2.56 0.37 10.64
C LYS A 66 -2.58 1.73 11.35
N ARG A 67 -3.62 2.54 11.13
CA ARG A 67 -3.79 3.84 11.79
C ARG A 67 -4.11 3.72 13.28
N ALA A 68 -4.91 2.73 13.66
CA ALA A 68 -5.19 2.46 15.07
C ALA A 68 -3.91 2.10 15.84
N LEU A 69 -3.06 1.24 15.26
CA LEU A 69 -1.76 0.87 15.83
C LEU A 69 -0.81 2.07 15.92
N ALA A 70 -0.72 2.91 14.88
CA ALA A 70 0.12 4.09 14.88
C ALA A 70 -0.26 5.11 15.97
N ARG A 71 -1.56 5.24 16.28
CA ARG A 71 -2.04 6.08 17.39
C ARG A 71 -1.73 5.50 18.75
N LYS A 72 -1.79 4.17 18.90
CA LYS A 72 -1.48 3.49 20.17
C LYS A 72 -0.01 3.62 20.57
N ASN A 73 0.88 3.71 19.59
CA ASN A 73 2.33 3.85 19.80
C ASN A 73 2.80 5.31 19.95
N ARG A 74 1.87 6.27 20.05
CA ARG A 74 2.13 7.69 20.35
C ARG A 74 1.76 7.99 21.78
#